data_AF-A0A557SYX2-F1
#
_entry.id   AF-A0A557SYX2-F1
#
_cell.length_a   1.000
_cell.length_b   1.000
_cell.length_c   1.000
_cell.angle_alpha   90.00
_cell.angle_beta   90.00
_cell.angle_gamma   90.00
#
_symmetry.space_group_name_H-M   'P 1'
#
loop_
_entity.id
_entity.type
_entity.pdbx_description
1 polymer ?
#
loop_
_entity_poly.entity_id
_entity_poly.type
_entity_poly.pdbx_seq_one_letter_code
_entity_poly.pdbx_strand_id
1 'polypeptide(L)'
;MIKILTSFLLLLTIFVGINSIGNLYAQGINDNNTDNFTTLDAETVYEQKNAVLGNDIKNFVILIPNEAHESMNIPDQLPLANQPYIPQTITATKGTAITWLNGDVDHDHTIKFKTPNPQNLAETESFASGEYTTINFNQTGQYSYFEDNVNQEDEAFIMEGNINMVDSDTNTQLNTNASSQPINTAGILMVPSKDSQSIISTLESEGITTLSSYTFTDIRGGQKDTGPTQTILVWGTQSNSIDQALSPIIAVSDDLPYS
;
A
#
# COMPACT_ATOMS: atom_id res chain seq x y z
N MET A 1 40.25 2.80 79.32
CA MET A 1 41.15 3.22 78.23
C MET A 1 40.37 3.19 76.92
N ILE A 2 40.11 4.38 76.38
CA ILE A 2 39.92 4.78 74.97
C ILE A 2 38.91 4.01 74.10
N LYS A 3 37.80 4.72 73.80
CA LYS A 3 36.86 4.51 72.68
C LYS A 3 37.58 4.66 71.33
N ILE A 4 37.29 3.80 70.35
CA ILE A 4 37.42 4.17 68.93
C ILE A 4 36.17 3.70 68.18
N LEU A 5 35.48 4.69 67.61
CA LEU A 5 34.37 4.61 66.66
C LEU A 5 34.75 3.74 65.46
N THR A 6 33.96 2.71 65.17
CA THR A 6 33.89 2.15 63.81
C THR A 6 33.03 3.08 62.96
N SER A 7 33.68 3.88 62.13
CA SER A 7 33.04 4.80 61.20
C SER A 7 32.47 4.05 60.00
N PHE A 8 31.22 4.38 59.68
CA PHE A 8 30.51 4.08 58.44
C PHE A 8 31.36 4.43 57.21
N LEU A 9 31.40 3.53 56.23
CA LEU A 9 31.69 3.88 54.84
C LEU A 9 30.53 3.36 53.99
N LEU A 10 29.59 4.27 53.72
CA LEU A 10 28.47 4.07 52.81
C LEU A 10 29.02 4.18 51.39
N LEU A 11 29.06 3.08 50.65
CA LEU A 11 29.43 3.09 49.23
C LEU A 11 28.24 3.64 48.43
N LEU A 12 28.36 4.88 47.96
CA LEU A 12 27.39 5.53 47.08
C LEU A 12 27.69 5.10 45.63
N THR A 13 26.97 4.11 45.12
CA THR A 13 26.98 3.79 43.68
C THR A 13 26.00 4.71 42.95
N ILE A 14 26.54 5.59 42.11
CA ILE A 14 25.77 6.47 41.23
C ILE A 14 25.16 5.62 40.11
N PHE A 15 23.84 5.53 40.11
CA PHE A 15 23.05 5.01 39.00
C PHE A 15 23.01 6.10 37.91
N VAL A 16 23.76 5.95 36.82
CA VAL A 16 23.51 6.73 35.60
C VAL A 16 22.54 5.94 34.76
N GLY A 17 21.26 6.26 34.88
CA GLY A 17 20.23 5.78 33.98
C GLY A 17 20.51 6.35 32.59
N ILE A 18 20.83 5.47 31.65
CA ILE A 18 20.85 5.81 30.22
C ILE A 18 19.38 5.84 29.80
N ASN A 19 18.75 7.00 29.92
CA ASN A 19 17.49 7.25 29.21
C ASN A 19 17.84 7.28 27.73
N SER A 20 17.39 6.29 26.97
CA SER A 20 17.29 6.38 25.52
C SER A 20 16.38 7.57 25.22
N ILE A 21 16.99 8.64 24.73
CA ILE A 21 16.29 9.81 24.21
C ILE A 21 15.65 9.35 22.91
N GLY A 22 14.40 8.89 22.99
CA GLY A 22 13.52 8.88 21.82
C GLY A 22 13.41 10.33 21.36
N ASN A 23 13.91 10.62 20.16
CA ASN A 23 13.66 11.89 19.51
C ASN A 23 12.16 11.95 19.17
N LEU A 24 11.36 12.39 20.14
CA LEU A 24 10.07 13.00 19.87
C LEU A 24 10.34 14.34 19.17
N TYR A 25 10.13 14.37 17.86
CA TYR A 25 9.87 15.63 17.16
C TYR A 25 8.49 16.12 17.60
N ALA A 26 8.45 16.84 18.72
CA ALA A 26 7.37 17.76 19.03
C ALA A 26 7.68 19.08 18.32
N GLN A 27 7.18 19.26 17.10
CA GLN A 27 6.94 20.60 16.58
C GLN A 27 5.58 21.05 17.07
N GLY A 28 5.57 22.10 17.90
CA GLY A 28 4.36 22.81 18.25
C GLY A 28 3.85 23.58 17.03
N ILE A 29 2.63 23.28 16.61
CA ILE A 29 1.83 24.15 15.76
C ILE A 29 0.54 24.44 16.53
N ASN A 30 0.35 25.71 16.90
CA ASN A 30 -0.97 26.24 17.17
C ASN A 30 -1.62 26.47 15.81
N ASP A 31 -2.45 25.55 15.34
CA ASP A 31 -3.43 25.82 14.28
C ASP A 31 -4.70 25.02 14.55
N ASN A 32 -5.83 25.73 14.63
CA ASN A 32 -7.16 25.14 14.52
C ASN A 32 -7.45 24.81 13.06
N ASN A 33 -6.62 23.95 12.45
CA ASN A 33 -6.90 23.35 11.16
C ASN A 33 -6.63 21.86 11.29
N THR A 34 -7.70 21.06 11.41
CA THR A 34 -7.62 19.63 11.10
C THR A 34 -7.43 19.54 9.59
N ASP A 35 -6.18 19.70 9.15
CA ASP A 35 -5.81 19.49 7.76
C ASP A 35 -6.12 18.03 7.41
N ASN A 36 -7.16 17.87 6.62
CA ASN A 36 -7.66 16.62 6.08
C ASN A 36 -6.66 16.11 5.01
N PHE A 37 -5.53 15.55 5.45
CA PHE A 37 -4.49 15.04 4.56
C PHE A 37 -4.81 13.63 4.03
N THR A 38 -4.50 13.40 2.76
CA THR A 38 -4.49 12.06 2.14
C THR A 38 -3.31 11.24 2.64
N THR A 39 -3.49 9.94 2.89
CA THR A 39 -2.40 9.04 3.31
C THR A 39 -1.77 8.30 2.13
N LEU A 40 -1.82 8.88 0.93
CA LEU A 40 -1.29 8.28 -0.29
C LEU A 40 0.24 8.45 -0.39
N ASP A 41 0.90 7.99 0.66
CA ASP A 41 2.35 7.90 0.82
C ASP A 41 2.74 6.42 0.84
N ALA A 42 3.80 6.03 0.13
CA ALA A 42 4.14 4.63 -0.11
C ALA A 42 4.50 3.86 1.16
N GLU A 43 5.20 4.51 2.11
CA GLU A 43 5.56 3.89 3.40
C GLU A 43 4.28 3.64 4.21
N THR A 44 3.43 4.66 4.31
CA THR A 44 2.15 4.57 5.02
C THR A 44 1.24 3.49 4.40
N VAL A 45 1.11 3.48 3.07
CA VAL A 45 0.34 2.49 2.32
C VAL A 45 0.82 1.08 2.60
N TYR A 46 2.13 0.86 2.65
CA TYR A 46 2.72 -0.45 2.86
C TYR A 46 2.60 -0.90 4.33
N GLU A 47 3.10 -0.09 5.27
CA GLU A 47 3.18 -0.46 6.69
C GLU A 47 1.82 -0.51 7.38
N GLN A 48 0.92 0.42 7.03
CA GLN A 48 -0.43 0.46 7.60
C GLN A 48 -1.46 -0.33 6.77
N LYS A 49 -1.07 -0.81 5.59
CA LYS A 49 -1.92 -1.50 4.62
C LYS A 49 -3.18 -0.71 4.25
N ASN A 50 -3.09 0.63 4.31
CA ASN A 50 -4.22 1.55 4.20
C ASN A 50 -3.89 2.75 3.30
N ALA A 51 -4.84 3.14 2.46
CA ALA A 51 -4.82 4.42 1.75
C ALA A 51 -6.10 5.23 1.98
N VAL A 52 -5.96 6.51 2.33
CA VAL A 52 -7.05 7.49 2.34
C VAL A 52 -6.86 8.41 1.14
N LEU A 53 -7.80 8.33 0.19
CA LEU A 53 -7.73 9.06 -1.07
C LEU A 53 -8.25 10.49 -0.91
N GLY A 54 -7.70 11.40 -1.70
CA GLY A 54 -8.25 12.73 -1.84
C GLY A 54 -9.49 12.71 -2.73
N ASN A 55 -10.41 13.65 -2.51
CA ASN A 55 -11.66 13.75 -3.27
C ASN A 55 -11.43 13.96 -4.78
N ASP A 56 -10.26 14.44 -5.17
CA ASP A 56 -9.90 14.69 -6.56
C ASP A 56 -9.57 13.38 -7.33
N ILE A 57 -9.34 12.26 -6.62
CA ILE A 57 -9.08 10.95 -7.23
C ILE A 57 -10.38 10.31 -7.71
N LYS A 58 -10.46 10.16 -9.04
CA LYS A 58 -11.61 9.53 -9.71
C LYS A 58 -11.38 8.06 -9.97
N ASN A 59 -10.14 7.64 -10.21
CA ASN A 59 -9.77 6.24 -10.37
C ASN A 59 -8.61 5.89 -9.44
N PHE A 60 -8.72 4.77 -8.73
CA PHE A 60 -7.62 4.26 -7.91
C PHE A 60 -7.31 2.80 -8.24
N VAL A 61 -6.04 2.50 -8.46
CA VAL A 61 -5.57 1.16 -8.78
C VAL A 61 -4.96 0.50 -7.54
N ILE A 62 -5.60 -0.57 -7.09
CA ILE A 62 -5.08 -1.53 -6.13
C ILE A 62 -4.27 -2.57 -6.90
N LEU A 63 -3.06 -2.87 -6.43
CA LEU A 63 -2.22 -3.92 -6.99
C LEU A 63 -2.49 -5.25 -6.28
N ILE A 64 -2.66 -6.33 -7.04
CA ILE A 64 -2.40 -7.70 -6.58
C ILE A 64 -0.92 -7.96 -6.88
N PRO A 65 -0.03 -7.97 -5.87
CA PRO A 65 1.40 -8.12 -6.13
C PRO A 65 1.73 -9.53 -6.62
N ASN A 66 2.92 -9.71 -7.22
CA ASN A 66 3.37 -11.05 -7.56
C ASN A 66 3.40 -11.96 -6.33
N GLU A 67 2.91 -13.20 -6.49
CA GLU A 67 2.81 -14.23 -5.44
C GLU A 67 1.84 -13.84 -4.30
N ALA A 68 0.85 -13.00 -4.56
CA ALA A 68 -0.13 -12.58 -3.55
C ALA A 68 -1.05 -13.71 -3.09
N HIS A 69 -1.24 -14.73 -3.94
CA HIS A 69 -1.97 -15.94 -3.62
C HIS A 69 -1.24 -16.84 -2.59
N GLU A 70 0.02 -16.53 -2.26
CA GLU A 70 0.84 -17.33 -1.38
C GLU A 70 0.59 -17.08 0.11
N SER A 71 0.49 -18.17 0.89
CA SER A 71 0.25 -18.11 2.33
C SER A 71 1.57 -18.00 3.10
N MET A 72 1.58 -17.14 4.13
CA MET A 72 2.68 -17.06 5.10
C MET A 72 2.90 -18.36 5.91
N ASN A 73 1.97 -19.32 5.81
CA ASN A 73 2.07 -20.61 6.49
C ASN A 73 2.93 -21.64 5.74
N ILE A 74 3.28 -21.39 4.47
CA ILE A 74 4.05 -22.29 3.61
C ILE A 74 5.46 -21.71 3.39
N PRO A 75 6.50 -22.19 4.10
CA PRO A 75 7.81 -21.53 4.12
C PRO A 75 8.54 -21.47 2.77
N ASP A 76 8.26 -22.41 1.86
CA ASP A 76 8.91 -22.51 0.55
C ASP A 76 8.14 -21.75 -0.56
N GLN A 77 6.97 -21.19 -0.22
CA GLN A 77 6.02 -20.52 -1.09
C GLN A 77 5.46 -19.29 -0.34
N LEU A 78 6.33 -18.32 -0.06
CA LEU A 78 5.95 -17.11 0.69
C LEU A 78 5.52 -16.01 -0.26
N PRO A 79 4.59 -15.11 0.09
CA PRO A 79 4.32 -13.94 -0.75
C PRO A 79 5.54 -12.99 -0.75
N LEU A 80 5.66 -12.10 -1.75
CA LEU A 80 6.72 -11.07 -1.75
C LEU A 80 6.48 -10.00 -0.67
N ALA A 81 5.21 -9.64 -0.46
CA ALA A 81 4.76 -8.64 0.50
C ALA A 81 3.75 -9.27 1.47
N ASN A 82 3.69 -8.80 2.71
CA ASN A 82 2.77 -9.34 3.73
C ASN A 82 1.36 -8.75 3.55
N GLN A 83 0.85 -8.73 2.33
CA GLN A 83 -0.48 -8.22 2.00
C GLN A 83 -0.88 -8.71 0.59
N PRO A 84 -2.07 -9.32 0.45
CA PRO A 84 -2.52 -9.87 -0.83
C PRO A 84 -3.04 -8.80 -1.80
N TYR A 85 -3.32 -7.60 -1.29
CA TYR A 85 -3.71 -6.42 -2.06
C TYR A 85 -2.93 -5.22 -1.52
N ILE A 86 -2.42 -4.36 -2.39
CA ILE A 86 -1.69 -3.14 -1.99
C ILE A 86 -2.39 -1.91 -2.55
N PRO A 87 -2.93 -1.02 -1.67
CA PRO A 87 -3.19 -1.25 -0.25
C PRO A 87 -4.26 -2.34 -0.01
N GLN A 88 -4.27 -2.91 1.19
CA GLN A 88 -5.29 -3.87 1.59
C GLN A 88 -6.62 -3.21 1.98
N THR A 89 -6.56 -1.98 2.50
CA THR A 89 -7.72 -1.17 2.86
C THR A 89 -7.66 0.19 2.17
N ILE A 90 -8.80 0.66 1.66
CA ILE A 90 -8.93 2.04 1.16
C ILE A 90 -10.10 2.76 1.81
N THR A 91 -9.94 4.08 1.99
CA THR A 91 -11.05 5.01 2.20
C THR A 91 -11.08 6.00 1.04
N ALA A 92 -12.22 6.10 0.37
CA ALA A 92 -12.43 6.93 -0.81
C ALA A 92 -13.80 7.58 -0.80
N THR A 93 -14.01 8.60 -1.61
CA THR A 93 -15.33 9.21 -1.78
C THR A 93 -16.20 8.39 -2.72
N LYS A 94 -17.51 8.38 -2.48
CA LYS A 94 -18.46 7.85 -3.45
C LYS A 94 -18.26 8.53 -4.82
N GLY A 95 -18.37 7.76 -5.88
CA GLY A 95 -18.07 8.16 -7.25
C GLY A 95 -16.66 7.79 -7.71
N THR A 96 -15.76 7.36 -6.81
CA THR A 96 -14.45 6.84 -7.19
C THR A 96 -14.59 5.43 -7.81
N ALA A 97 -13.93 5.23 -8.95
CA ALA A 97 -13.74 3.93 -9.56
C ALA A 97 -12.52 3.25 -8.92
N ILE A 98 -12.69 2.00 -8.51
CA ILE A 98 -11.59 1.19 -7.97
C ILE A 98 -11.28 0.08 -8.96
N THR A 99 -10.01 -0.02 -9.29
CA THR A 99 -9.47 -0.98 -10.25
C THR A 99 -8.51 -1.92 -9.51
N TRP A 100 -8.63 -3.22 -9.74
CA TRP A 100 -7.65 -4.21 -9.30
C TRP A 100 -6.80 -4.58 -10.51
N LEU A 101 -5.50 -4.31 -10.43
CA LEU A 101 -4.52 -4.74 -11.42
C LEU A 101 -3.87 -6.03 -10.95
N ASN A 102 -3.92 -7.07 -11.79
CA ASN A 102 -3.29 -8.34 -11.49
C ASN A 102 -1.81 -8.32 -11.89
N GLY A 103 -0.93 -8.25 -10.89
CA GLY A 103 0.51 -8.43 -11.04
C GLY A 103 1.01 -9.80 -10.58
N ASP A 104 0.10 -10.74 -10.30
CA ASP A 104 0.42 -12.12 -9.92
C ASP A 104 0.66 -12.98 -11.17
N VAL A 105 1.93 -13.25 -11.45
CA VAL A 105 2.36 -13.87 -12.70
C VAL A 105 1.83 -15.30 -12.77
N ASP A 106 1.27 -15.67 -13.92
CA ASP A 106 0.67 -16.99 -14.19
C ASP A 106 -0.54 -17.37 -13.31
N HIS A 107 -1.13 -16.41 -12.59
CA HIS A 107 -2.31 -16.63 -11.75
C HIS A 107 -3.49 -15.75 -12.18
N ASP A 108 -4.66 -16.36 -12.30
CA ASP A 108 -5.92 -15.66 -12.54
C ASP A 108 -6.58 -15.30 -11.20
N HIS A 109 -7.22 -14.14 -11.15
CA HIS A 109 -7.89 -13.65 -9.95
C HIS A 109 -9.34 -13.24 -10.18
N THR A 110 -10.14 -13.26 -9.13
CA THR A 110 -11.52 -12.75 -9.07
C THR A 110 -11.75 -11.96 -7.78
N ILE A 111 -12.55 -10.90 -7.83
CA ILE A 111 -12.91 -10.12 -6.63
C ILE A 111 -14.33 -10.50 -6.19
N LYS A 112 -14.46 -11.22 -5.07
CA LYS A 112 -15.75 -11.58 -4.45
C LYS A 112 -16.09 -10.60 -3.34
N PHE A 113 -17.35 -10.21 -3.20
CA PHE A 113 -17.81 -9.27 -2.18
C PHE A 113 -18.61 -9.98 -1.09
N LYS A 114 -18.30 -9.66 0.17
CA LYS A 114 -19.11 -10.13 1.30
C LYS A 114 -20.49 -9.49 1.24
N THR A 115 -21.51 -10.26 1.61
CA THR A 115 -22.89 -9.79 1.67
C THR A 115 -23.37 -9.69 3.12
N PRO A 116 -24.22 -8.71 3.46
CA PRO A 116 -24.68 -7.61 2.60
C PRO A 116 -23.58 -6.56 2.36
N ASN A 117 -23.59 -5.92 1.19
CA ASN A 117 -22.82 -4.70 0.90
C ASN A 117 -23.73 -3.66 0.22
N PRO A 118 -23.40 -2.36 0.27
CA PRO A 118 -24.32 -1.31 -0.16
C PRO A 118 -24.86 -1.48 -1.59
N GLN A 119 -24.01 -1.90 -2.54
CA GLN A 119 -24.39 -2.04 -3.96
C GLN A 119 -24.86 -3.44 -4.37
N ASN A 120 -24.98 -4.38 -3.43
CA ASN A 120 -25.26 -5.80 -3.74
C ASN A 120 -24.29 -6.39 -4.77
N LEU A 121 -23.02 -5.99 -4.72
CA LEU A 121 -21.96 -6.60 -5.51
C LEU A 121 -21.79 -8.06 -5.07
N ALA A 122 -21.57 -8.96 -6.03
CA ALA A 122 -21.38 -10.38 -5.77
C ALA A 122 -19.93 -10.79 -6.07
N GLU A 123 -19.56 -10.81 -7.35
CA GLU A 123 -18.21 -11.14 -7.80
C GLU A 123 -17.93 -10.51 -9.17
N THR A 124 -16.65 -10.38 -9.54
CA THR A 124 -16.22 -10.00 -10.89
C THR A 124 -16.10 -11.24 -11.78
N GLU A 125 -15.91 -11.04 -13.08
CA GLU A 125 -15.30 -12.07 -13.93
C GLU A 125 -13.85 -12.33 -13.48
N SER A 126 -13.31 -13.49 -13.86
CA SER A 126 -11.89 -13.82 -13.70
C SER A 126 -11.04 -12.98 -14.64
N PHE A 127 -9.85 -12.55 -14.19
CA PHE A 127 -8.91 -11.74 -14.98
C PHE A 127 -7.47 -12.21 -14.76
N ALA A 128 -6.73 -12.36 -15.86
CA ALA A 128 -5.39 -12.96 -15.87
C ALA A 128 -4.29 -11.98 -15.45
N SER A 129 -3.06 -12.47 -15.30
CA SER A 129 -1.87 -11.64 -15.09
C SER A 129 -1.77 -10.54 -16.17
N GLY A 130 -1.51 -9.30 -15.76
CA GLY A 130 -1.46 -8.12 -16.64
C GLY A 130 -2.84 -7.55 -17.00
N GLU A 131 -3.94 -8.22 -16.64
CA GLU A 131 -5.29 -7.71 -16.80
C GLU A 131 -5.80 -7.01 -15.53
N TYR A 132 -6.94 -6.32 -15.67
CA TYR A 132 -7.56 -5.60 -14.55
C TYR A 132 -9.08 -5.64 -14.63
N THR A 133 -9.71 -5.49 -13.47
CA THR A 133 -11.17 -5.30 -13.34
C THR A 133 -11.48 -3.99 -12.61
N THR A 134 -12.57 -3.32 -12.98
CA THR A 134 -12.93 -2.00 -12.42
C THR A 134 -14.38 -1.95 -11.98
N ILE A 135 -14.62 -1.38 -10.80
CA ILE A 135 -15.97 -1.14 -10.27
C ILE A 135 -16.12 0.32 -9.88
N ASN A 136 -17.25 0.92 -10.28
CA ASN A 136 -17.66 2.24 -9.84
C ASN A 136 -18.46 2.15 -8.54
N PHE A 137 -17.95 2.77 -7.48
CA PHE A 137 -18.58 2.78 -6.17
C PHE A 137 -19.35 4.07 -5.94
N ASN A 138 -20.66 4.05 -6.16
CA ASN A 138 -21.56 5.19 -6.12
C ASN A 138 -22.40 5.28 -4.83
N GLN A 139 -22.20 4.36 -3.88
CA GLN A 139 -22.88 4.38 -2.59
C GLN A 139 -21.86 4.40 -1.44
N THR A 140 -22.21 5.11 -0.38
CA THR A 140 -21.41 5.15 0.84
C THR A 140 -21.58 3.87 1.63
N GLY A 141 -20.53 3.48 2.36
CA GLY A 141 -20.52 2.32 3.23
C GLY A 141 -19.29 1.45 3.01
N GLN A 142 -19.26 0.34 3.72
CA GLN A 142 -18.15 -0.59 3.69
C GLN A 142 -18.40 -1.71 2.68
N TYR A 143 -17.37 -2.04 1.92
CA TYR A 143 -17.31 -3.17 1.00
C TYR A 143 -16.10 -4.02 1.38
N SER A 144 -16.34 -5.09 2.11
CA SER A 144 -15.31 -6.13 2.32
C SER A 144 -15.32 -7.06 1.12
N TYR A 145 -14.16 -7.32 0.56
CA TYR A 145 -13.97 -8.22 -0.57
C TYR A 145 -12.89 -9.25 -0.25
N PHE A 146 -12.94 -10.37 -0.97
CA PHE A 146 -12.05 -11.48 -0.75
C PHE A 146 -11.90 -12.37 -1.97
N GLU A 147 -10.93 -13.27 -1.90
CA GLU A 147 -10.79 -14.41 -2.77
C GLU A 147 -10.35 -15.62 -1.94
N ASP A 148 -11.01 -16.76 -2.17
CA ASP A 148 -10.76 -18.04 -1.49
C ASP A 148 -10.30 -19.09 -2.49
N ASN A 149 -9.74 -20.20 -2.00
CA ASN A 149 -9.22 -21.30 -2.84
C ASN A 149 -8.14 -20.85 -3.85
N VAL A 150 -7.37 -19.81 -3.51
CA VAL A 150 -6.28 -19.27 -4.34
C VAL A 150 -4.95 -19.98 -4.11
N ASN A 151 -4.77 -20.59 -2.93
CA ASN A 151 -3.57 -21.34 -2.59
C ASN A 151 -3.89 -22.83 -2.55
N GLN A 152 -3.17 -23.62 -3.36
CA GLN A 152 -3.39 -25.07 -3.45
C GLN A 152 -2.80 -25.83 -2.26
N GLU A 153 -1.81 -25.27 -1.57
CA GLU A 153 -1.13 -25.89 -0.43
C GLU A 153 -1.73 -25.44 0.92
N ASP A 154 -2.43 -24.31 0.95
CA ASP A 154 -3.19 -23.78 2.10
C ASP A 154 -4.62 -23.37 1.67
N GLU A 155 -5.52 -24.33 1.49
CA GLU A 155 -6.91 -24.09 1.09
C GLU A 155 -7.69 -23.16 2.05
N ALA A 156 -7.20 -22.98 3.28
CA ALA A 156 -7.79 -22.06 4.26
C ALA A 156 -7.30 -20.61 4.11
N PHE A 157 -6.30 -20.36 3.27
CA PHE A 157 -5.82 -19.03 2.96
C PHE A 157 -6.87 -18.25 2.14
N ILE A 158 -7.13 -17.03 2.57
CA ILE A 158 -8.08 -16.11 1.94
C ILE A 158 -7.39 -14.78 1.76
N MET A 159 -7.37 -14.28 0.53
CA MET A 159 -6.98 -12.91 0.23
C MET A 159 -8.14 -12.00 0.63
N GLU A 160 -7.93 -11.04 1.53
CA GLU A 160 -9.01 -10.14 1.98
C GLU A 160 -8.62 -8.68 1.84
N GLY A 161 -9.58 -7.84 1.44
CA GLY A 161 -9.43 -6.39 1.44
C GLY A 161 -10.72 -5.67 1.80
N ASN A 162 -10.60 -4.36 2.02
CA ASN A 162 -11.71 -3.51 2.44
C ASN A 162 -11.72 -2.17 1.72
N ILE A 163 -12.91 -1.73 1.31
CA ILE A 163 -13.17 -0.40 0.76
C ILE A 163 -14.18 0.29 1.66
N ASN A 164 -13.85 1.49 2.13
CA ASN A 164 -14.77 2.36 2.85
C ASN A 164 -15.11 3.57 1.97
N MET A 165 -16.36 3.65 1.52
CA MET A 165 -16.85 4.76 0.71
C MET A 165 -17.55 5.80 1.58
N VAL A 166 -17.08 7.04 1.53
CA VAL A 166 -17.59 8.17 2.31
C VAL A 166 -18.22 9.23 1.40
N ASP A 167 -19.02 10.12 1.97
CA ASP A 167 -19.50 11.32 1.27
C ASP A 167 -18.37 12.35 1.09
N SER A 168 -18.45 13.17 0.04
CA SER A 168 -17.41 14.14 -0.32
C SER A 168 -17.36 15.41 0.55
N ASP A 169 -18.01 15.41 1.73
CA ASP A 169 -18.22 16.62 2.54
C ASP A 169 -16.93 17.12 3.22
N THR A 170 -15.85 16.36 3.15
CA THR A 170 -14.51 16.73 3.62
C THR A 170 -13.62 17.05 2.43
N ASN A 171 -13.19 18.31 2.23
CA ASN A 171 -12.14 18.67 1.26
C ASN A 171 -10.78 18.04 1.67
N THR A 172 -10.60 16.74 1.47
CA THR A 172 -9.29 16.07 1.47
C THR A 172 -8.70 16.24 0.08
N GLN A 173 -7.70 17.11 -0.07
CA GLN A 173 -6.94 17.21 -1.33
C GLN A 173 -5.64 16.43 -1.19
N LEU A 174 -5.22 15.78 -2.28
CA LEU A 174 -3.85 15.27 -2.36
C LEU A 174 -2.89 16.44 -2.22
N ASN A 175 -1.99 16.36 -1.23
CA ASN A 175 -0.96 17.38 -1.04
C ASN A 175 0.10 17.27 -2.15
N THR A 176 -0.25 17.79 -3.32
CA THR A 176 0.68 18.00 -4.42
C THR A 176 1.06 19.47 -4.39
N ASN A 177 2.36 19.77 -4.53
CA ASN A 177 2.86 21.14 -4.54
C ASN A 177 1.99 22.00 -5.48
N ALA A 178 1.51 23.15 -5.02
CA ALA A 178 0.47 23.99 -5.65
C ALA A 178 0.71 24.48 -7.11
N SER A 179 1.72 23.97 -7.80
CA SER A 179 2.00 24.13 -9.23
C SER A 179 1.74 22.88 -10.09
N SER A 180 1.33 21.74 -9.52
CA SER A 180 0.98 20.54 -10.28
C SER A 180 -0.50 20.51 -10.67
N GLN A 181 -0.76 20.11 -11.91
CA GLN A 181 -2.11 19.81 -12.41
C GLN A 181 -2.78 18.71 -11.57
N PRO A 182 -4.12 18.66 -11.49
CA PRO A 182 -4.83 17.70 -10.65
C PRO A 182 -4.55 16.25 -11.10
N ILE A 183 -4.21 15.39 -10.14
CA ILE A 183 -4.12 13.93 -10.34
C ILE A 183 -5.55 13.39 -10.34
N ASN A 184 -5.96 12.76 -11.44
CA ASN A 184 -7.30 12.18 -11.59
C ASN A 184 -7.29 10.66 -11.33
N THR A 185 -6.18 10.01 -11.71
CA THR A 185 -5.97 8.58 -11.52
C THR A 185 -4.68 8.37 -10.75
N ALA A 186 -4.73 7.54 -9.71
CA ALA A 186 -3.56 7.14 -8.95
C ALA A 186 -3.56 5.65 -8.71
N GLY A 187 -2.43 5.09 -8.31
CA GLY A 187 -2.34 3.67 -8.07
C GLY A 187 -1.04 3.24 -7.43
N ILE A 188 -0.93 1.94 -7.24
CA ILE A 188 0.25 1.29 -6.72
C ILE A 188 0.92 0.46 -7.82
N LEU A 189 2.25 0.45 -7.82
CA LEU A 189 3.07 -0.51 -8.54
C LEU A 189 4.15 -1.04 -7.59
N MET A 190 4.51 -2.30 -7.70
CA MET A 190 5.62 -2.91 -6.96
C MET A 190 6.66 -3.39 -7.96
N VAL A 191 7.92 -3.01 -7.74
CA VAL A 191 9.02 -3.34 -8.64
C VAL A 191 10.26 -3.79 -7.88
N PRO A 192 11.17 -4.56 -8.50
CA PRO A 192 12.48 -4.82 -7.92
C PRO A 192 13.23 -3.51 -7.67
N SER A 193 13.76 -3.33 -6.45
CA SER A 193 14.35 -2.03 -6.06
C SER A 193 15.55 -1.64 -6.92
N LYS A 194 16.29 -2.63 -7.43
CA LYS A 194 17.44 -2.42 -8.32
C LYS A 194 17.05 -1.79 -9.68
N ASP A 195 15.81 -1.98 -10.12
CA ASP A 195 15.30 -1.52 -11.42
C ASP A 195 14.37 -0.30 -11.28
N SER A 196 14.05 0.09 -10.03
CA SER A 196 13.10 1.15 -9.70
C SER A 196 13.38 2.48 -10.42
N GLN A 197 14.65 2.93 -10.45
CA GLN A 197 14.99 4.21 -11.08
C GLN A 197 14.79 4.20 -12.60
N SER A 198 15.13 3.10 -13.28
CA SER A 198 14.87 2.97 -14.71
C SER A 198 13.38 2.93 -15.01
N ILE A 199 12.60 2.19 -14.20
CA ILE A 199 11.15 2.10 -14.37
C ILE A 199 10.49 3.45 -14.13
N ILE A 200 10.84 4.17 -13.06
CA ILE A 200 10.37 5.54 -12.80
C ILE A 200 10.66 6.43 -14.00
N SER A 201 11.88 6.39 -14.55
CA SER A 201 12.24 7.21 -15.71
C SER A 201 11.38 6.90 -16.95
N THR A 202 11.10 5.62 -17.20
CA THR A 202 10.20 5.19 -18.28
C THR A 202 8.78 5.69 -18.06
N LEU A 203 8.24 5.49 -16.85
CA LEU A 203 6.88 5.94 -16.49
C LEU A 203 6.73 7.45 -16.60
N GLU A 204 7.72 8.23 -16.15
CA GLU A 204 7.74 9.68 -16.28
C GLU A 204 7.73 10.13 -17.74
N SER A 205 8.43 9.42 -18.63
CA SER A 205 8.43 9.71 -20.06
C SER A 205 7.07 9.45 -20.73
N GLU A 206 6.25 8.58 -20.14
CA GLU A 206 4.88 8.25 -20.55
C GLU A 206 3.81 9.09 -19.81
N GLY A 207 4.22 10.09 -19.02
CA GLY A 207 3.31 11.00 -18.33
C GLY A 207 2.72 10.44 -17.02
N ILE A 208 3.32 9.40 -16.46
CA ILE A 208 3.04 8.90 -15.11
C ILE A 208 4.02 9.54 -14.13
N THR A 209 3.52 10.16 -13.08
CA THR A 209 4.35 10.78 -12.03
C THR A 209 4.45 9.87 -10.82
N THR A 210 5.65 9.69 -10.27
CA THR A 210 5.83 9.06 -8.95
C THR A 210 5.50 10.08 -7.85
N LEU A 211 4.50 9.77 -7.03
CA LEU A 211 4.05 10.62 -5.92
C LEU A 211 4.80 10.31 -4.62
N SER A 212 5.08 9.03 -4.37
CA SER A 212 5.88 8.55 -3.24
C SER A 212 6.46 7.17 -3.57
N SER A 213 7.54 6.79 -2.90
CA SER A 213 8.18 5.49 -3.05
C SER A 213 8.67 4.94 -1.72
N TYR A 214 8.55 3.63 -1.51
CA TYR A 214 9.02 2.97 -0.30
C TYR A 214 9.67 1.63 -0.61
N THR A 215 10.88 1.42 -0.11
CA THR A 215 11.64 0.18 -0.29
C THR A 215 11.51 -0.70 0.95
N PHE A 216 11.19 -1.98 0.74
CA PHE A 216 11.06 -2.97 1.80
C PHE A 216 11.83 -4.25 1.45
N THR A 217 12.08 -5.08 2.47
CA THR A 217 12.73 -6.39 2.28
C THR A 217 11.69 -7.41 1.84
N ASP A 218 11.98 -8.10 0.73
CA ASP A 218 11.20 -9.22 0.24
C ASP A 218 11.16 -10.33 1.31
N ILE A 219 9.96 -10.84 1.61
CA ILE A 219 9.75 -11.89 2.62
C ILE A 219 10.47 -13.19 2.24
N ARG A 220 10.63 -13.48 0.94
CA ARG A 220 11.43 -14.62 0.45
C ARG A 220 12.94 -14.43 0.68
N GLY A 221 13.38 -13.23 1.07
CA GLY A 221 14.79 -12.86 1.08
C GLY A 221 15.35 -12.55 -0.32
N GLY A 222 14.46 -12.41 -1.31
CA GLY A 222 14.75 -12.11 -2.70
C GLY A 222 14.52 -13.30 -3.64
N GLN A 223 14.11 -12.99 -4.86
CA GLN A 223 14.07 -13.96 -5.96
C GLN A 223 15.28 -13.75 -6.89
N LYS A 224 15.55 -14.77 -7.71
CA LYS A 224 16.54 -14.65 -8.78
C LYS A 224 16.15 -13.47 -9.66
N ASP A 225 17.12 -12.64 -10.01
CA ASP A 225 16.92 -11.48 -10.88
C ASP A 225 15.97 -10.38 -10.37
N THR A 226 15.41 -10.46 -9.15
CA THR A 226 14.71 -9.33 -8.49
C THR A 226 15.57 -8.72 -7.36
N GLY A 227 16.39 -9.54 -6.70
CA GLY A 227 17.17 -9.13 -5.53
C GLY A 227 16.35 -9.13 -4.23
N PRO A 228 16.94 -8.78 -3.08
CA PRO A 228 16.34 -9.00 -1.76
C PRO A 228 15.28 -7.97 -1.35
N THR A 229 15.03 -6.95 -2.18
CA THR A 229 14.22 -5.80 -1.82
C THR A 229 13.31 -5.37 -2.96
N GLN A 230 12.06 -5.09 -2.63
CA GLN A 230 11.07 -4.53 -3.55
C GLN A 230 10.81 -3.07 -3.20
N THR A 231 10.34 -2.29 -4.18
CA THR A 231 9.97 -0.89 -4.00
C THR A 231 8.51 -0.71 -4.43
N ILE A 232 7.69 -0.21 -3.50
CA ILE A 232 6.35 0.30 -3.78
C ILE A 232 6.49 1.69 -4.39
N LEU A 233 5.83 1.90 -5.52
CA LEU A 233 5.65 3.20 -6.15
C LEU A 233 4.17 3.57 -6.04
N VAL A 234 3.89 4.67 -5.35
CA VAL A 234 2.62 5.38 -5.51
C VAL A 234 2.77 6.25 -6.74
N TRP A 235 1.94 6.01 -7.76
CA TRP A 235 1.97 6.74 -9.00
C TRP A 235 0.67 7.52 -9.24
N GLY A 236 0.73 8.54 -10.09
CA GLY A 236 -0.40 9.36 -10.46
C GLY A 236 -0.33 9.91 -11.88
N THR A 237 -1.49 10.16 -12.48
CA THR A 237 -1.63 10.79 -13.79
C THR A 237 -2.86 11.68 -13.86
N GLN A 238 -2.87 12.59 -14.83
CA GLN A 238 -4.00 13.47 -15.13
C GLN A 238 -5.07 12.77 -15.98
N SER A 239 -4.79 11.57 -16.51
CA SER A 239 -5.79 10.81 -17.28
C SER A 239 -7.02 10.48 -16.42
N ASN A 240 -8.22 10.63 -17.00
CA ASN A 240 -9.45 10.06 -16.45
C ASN A 240 -9.77 8.68 -17.04
N SER A 241 -9.07 8.28 -18.11
CA SER A 241 -9.20 6.97 -18.74
C SER A 241 -8.29 5.98 -18.04
N ILE A 242 -8.89 4.93 -17.47
CA ILE A 242 -8.15 3.86 -16.80
C ILE A 242 -7.20 3.15 -17.77
N ASP A 243 -7.64 2.88 -19.00
CA ASP A 243 -6.82 2.24 -20.04
C ASP A 243 -5.57 3.07 -20.37
N GLN A 244 -5.72 4.40 -20.52
CA GLN A 244 -4.59 5.29 -20.75
C GLN A 244 -3.65 5.36 -19.54
N ALA A 245 -4.19 5.27 -18.33
CA ALA A 245 -3.38 5.30 -17.11
C ALA A 245 -2.61 3.98 -16.90
N LEU A 246 -3.22 2.83 -17.21
CA LEU A 246 -2.65 1.51 -16.99
C LEU A 246 -1.77 1.02 -18.13
N SER A 247 -1.97 1.46 -19.37
CA SER A 247 -1.14 1.02 -20.51
C SER A 247 0.38 1.10 -20.25
N PRO A 248 0.96 2.21 -19.75
CA PRO A 248 2.39 2.24 -19.43
C PRO A 248 2.75 1.41 -18.20
N ILE A 249 1.84 1.26 -17.22
CA ILE A 249 2.05 0.44 -16.01
C ILE A 249 2.14 -1.04 -16.38
N ILE A 250 1.23 -1.53 -17.22
CA ILE A 250 1.20 -2.91 -17.70
C ILE A 250 2.46 -3.18 -18.53
N ALA A 251 2.81 -2.28 -19.45
CA ALA A 251 3.99 -2.44 -20.30
C ALA A 251 5.28 -2.61 -19.49
N VAL A 252 5.48 -1.82 -18.42
CA VAL A 252 6.66 -2.01 -17.55
C VAL A 252 6.55 -3.24 -16.67
N SER A 253 5.33 -3.68 -16.33
CA SER A 253 5.09 -4.88 -15.52
C SER A 253 5.42 -6.16 -16.28
N ASP A 254 5.12 -6.20 -17.58
CA ASP A 254 5.43 -7.33 -18.48
C ASP A 254 6.96 -7.56 -18.61
N ASP A 255 7.76 -6.52 -18.40
CA ASP A 255 9.22 -6.57 -18.46
C ASP A 255 9.88 -6.92 -17.11
N LEU A 256 9.10 -7.11 -16.03
CA LEU A 256 9.64 -7.39 -14.71
C LEU A 256 10.18 -8.83 -14.61
N PRO A 257 11.27 -9.05 -13.86
CA PRO A 257 11.90 -10.36 -13.71
C PRO A 257 11.18 -11.25 -12.69
N TYR A 258 9.85 -11.18 -12.67
CA TYR A 258 8.98 -12.05 -11.90
C TYR A 258 8.67 -13.26 -12.78
N SER A 259 9.54 -14.27 -12.73
CA SER A 259 9.49 -15.49 -13.55
C SER A 259 9.92 -16.71 -12.75
#